data_AF-A0A6A1WKU2-F1
#
_entry.id   AF-A0A6A1WKU2-F1
#
_cell.length_a   1.000
_cell.length_b   1.000
_cell.length_c   1.000
_cell.angle_alpha   90.00
_cell.angle_beta   90.00
_cell.angle_gamma   90.00
#
_symmetry.space_group_name_H-M   'P 1'
#
loop_
_entity.id
_entity.type
_entity.pdbx_description
1 polymer ?
#
loop_
_entity_poly.entity_id
_entity_poly.type
_entity_poly.pdbx_seq_one_letter_code
_entity_poly.pdbx_strand_id
1 'polypeptide(L)'
;MDVKGVDLWTTLQEKDGWENACFTDGIHLSTEGSKRVVKEILKVLREADWEPSLHWKSLPTEFEHVLRNYPVSSHVKTLLGVSEVSFLRHMQRE
;
A
#
# COMPACT_ATOMS: atom_id res chain seq x y z
N MET A 1 -11.09 -16.58 -17.50
CA MET A 1 -9.97 -16.37 -16.56
C MET A 1 -10.57 -15.89 -15.25
N ASP A 2 -10.26 -16.54 -14.14
CA ASP A 2 -10.73 -16.15 -12.80
C ASP A 2 -9.61 -15.40 -12.08
N VAL A 3 -9.36 -14.17 -12.52
CA VAL A 3 -8.35 -13.28 -11.94
C VAL A 3 -9.07 -12.11 -11.32
N LYS A 4 -8.85 -11.84 -10.02
CA LYS A 4 -9.43 -10.67 -9.35
C LYS A 4 -8.80 -9.40 -9.93
N GLY A 5 -9.63 -8.43 -10.27
CA GLY A 5 -9.20 -7.11 -10.76
C GLY A 5 -9.23 -6.07 -9.65
N VAL A 6 -8.48 -4.98 -9.85
CA VAL A 6 -8.55 -3.77 -9.02
C VAL A 6 -9.26 -2.69 -9.86
N ASP A 7 -10.46 -2.28 -9.45
CA ASP A 7 -11.27 -1.32 -10.19
C ASP A 7 -10.93 0.14 -9.82
N LEU A 8 -9.82 0.63 -10.35
CA LEU A 8 -9.37 2.00 -10.09
C LEU A 8 -10.31 3.06 -10.68
N TRP A 9 -11.03 2.73 -11.75
CA TRP A 9 -11.93 3.68 -12.40
C TRP A 9 -13.07 4.07 -11.46
N THR A 10 -13.76 3.07 -10.90
CA THR A 10 -14.84 3.32 -9.93
C THR A 10 -14.30 3.93 -8.65
N THR A 11 -13.19 3.43 -8.10
CA THR A 11 -12.58 3.94 -6.86
C THR A 11 -12.23 5.44 -6.91
N LEU A 12 -11.68 5.93 -8.03
CA LEU A 12 -11.30 7.34 -8.14
C LEU A 12 -12.54 8.25 -8.18
N GLN A 13 -13.61 7.81 -8.84
CA GLN A 13 -14.86 8.55 -9.02
C GLN A 13 -15.73 8.65 -7.75
N GLU A 14 -15.43 7.89 -6.69
CA GLU A 14 -16.09 8.05 -5.38
C GLU A 14 -15.90 9.45 -4.77
N LYS A 15 -14.95 10.24 -5.29
CA LYS A 15 -14.72 11.64 -4.90
C LYS A 15 -15.35 12.60 -5.90
N ASP A 16 -16.19 13.50 -5.42
CA ASP A 16 -16.63 14.63 -6.24
C ASP A 16 -15.45 15.46 -6.73
N GLY A 17 -15.42 15.74 -8.04
CA GLY A 17 -14.31 16.45 -8.69
C GLY A 17 -13.03 15.62 -8.82
N TRP A 18 -13.15 14.29 -8.87
CA TRP A 18 -12.02 13.35 -8.95
C TRP A 18 -10.98 13.70 -10.02
N GLU A 19 -11.39 14.23 -11.17
CA GLU A 19 -10.47 14.60 -12.27
C GLU A 19 -9.37 15.55 -11.81
N ASN A 20 -9.73 16.58 -11.02
CA ASN A 20 -8.79 17.57 -10.50
C ASN A 20 -8.21 17.18 -9.14
N ALA A 21 -8.96 16.41 -8.34
CA ALA A 21 -8.52 16.02 -7.01
C ALA A 21 -7.52 14.85 -7.05
N CYS A 22 -7.76 13.86 -7.92
CA CYS A 22 -7.00 12.62 -7.97
C CYS A 22 -5.82 12.67 -8.95
N PHE A 23 -5.75 13.65 -9.85
CA PHE A 23 -4.67 13.77 -10.83
C PHE A 23 -3.96 15.12 -10.73
N THR A 24 -2.65 15.13 -10.98
CA THR A 24 -1.86 16.38 -11.02
C THR A 24 -1.92 17.06 -12.40
N ASP A 25 -2.03 16.26 -13.46
CA ASP A 25 -1.99 16.69 -14.86
C ASP A 25 -3.00 15.93 -15.75
N GLY A 26 -3.97 15.28 -15.12
CA GLY A 26 -4.94 14.39 -15.77
C GLY A 26 -4.46 12.96 -16.00
N ILE A 27 -3.19 12.63 -15.71
CA ILE A 27 -2.63 11.27 -15.89
C ILE A 27 -1.92 10.78 -14.61
N HIS A 28 -1.00 11.57 -14.06
CA HIS A 28 -0.28 11.22 -12.84
C HIS A 28 -1.16 11.43 -11.62
N LEU A 29 -1.14 10.47 -10.69
CA LEU A 29 -1.93 10.56 -9.47
C LEU A 29 -1.39 11.65 -8.55
N SER A 30 -2.30 12.45 -8.00
CA SER A 30 -2.02 13.31 -6.87
C SER A 30 -1.77 12.48 -5.61
N THR A 31 -1.43 13.15 -4.50
CA THR A 31 -1.39 12.50 -3.19
C THR A 31 -2.75 11.89 -2.81
N GLU A 32 -3.86 12.56 -3.13
CA GLU A 32 -5.21 12.07 -2.85
C GLU A 32 -5.55 10.86 -3.74
N GLY A 33 -5.24 10.94 -5.04
CA GLY A 33 -5.43 9.82 -5.97
C GLY A 33 -4.61 8.59 -5.55
N SER A 34 -3.33 8.79 -5.20
CA SER A 34 -2.44 7.70 -4.75
C SER A 34 -2.95 7.00 -3.49
N LYS A 35 -3.50 7.76 -2.53
CA LYS A 35 -4.11 7.20 -1.31
C LYS A 35 -5.31 6.31 -1.62
N ARG A 36 -6.17 6.73 -2.56
CA ARG A 36 -7.34 5.94 -2.99
C ARG A 36 -6.92 4.65 -3.69
N VAL A 37 -5.97 4.74 -4.61
CA VAL A 37 -5.42 3.58 -5.33
C VAL A 37 -4.81 2.57 -4.36
N VAL A 38 -3.94 2.99 -3.42
CA VAL A 38 -3.33 2.03 -2.47
C VAL A 38 -4.37 1.41 -1.54
N LYS A 39 -5.41 2.15 -1.15
CA LYS A 39 -6.51 1.62 -0.33
C LYS A 39 -7.27 0.51 -1.05
N GLU A 40 -7.61 0.71 -2.33
CA GLU A 40 -8.32 -0.31 -3.12
C GLU A 40 -7.43 -1.53 -3.41
N ILE A 41 -6.16 -1.33 -3.76
CA ILE A 41 -5.21 -2.44 -3.92
C ILE A 41 -5.16 -3.27 -2.63
N LEU A 42 -4.94 -2.63 -1.47
CA LEU A 42 -4.84 -3.35 -0.20
C LEU A 42 -6.15 -4.04 0.21
N LYS A 43 -7.31 -3.50 -0.18
CA LYS A 43 -8.61 -4.14 0.01
C LYS A 43 -8.71 -5.41 -0.85
N VAL A 44 -8.46 -5.31 -2.16
CA VAL A 44 -8.50 -6.46 -3.07
C VAL A 44 -7.51 -7.54 -2.64
N LEU A 45 -6.27 -7.18 -2.28
CA LEU A 45 -5.27 -8.15 -1.80
C LEU A 45 -5.68 -8.85 -0.49
N ARG A 46 -6.49 -8.20 0.35
CA ARG A 46 -7.01 -8.76 1.61
C ARG A 46 -8.20 -9.69 1.37
N GLU A 47 -9.08 -9.32 0.45
CA GLU A 47 -10.34 -10.03 0.15
C GLU A 47 -10.13 -11.18 -0.85
N ALA A 48 -9.06 -11.14 -1.63
CA ALA A 48 -8.70 -12.24 -2.51
C ALA A 48 -8.33 -13.49 -1.71
N ASP A 49 -8.96 -14.59 -2.07
CA ASP A 49 -8.75 -15.95 -1.55
C ASP A 49 -7.55 -16.63 -2.23
N TRP A 50 -6.47 -15.88 -2.44
CA TRP A 50 -5.24 -16.38 -3.04
C TRP A 50 -4.37 -17.09 -2.01
N GLU A 51 -3.88 -18.27 -2.37
CA GLU A 51 -2.85 -18.99 -1.62
C GLU A 51 -1.59 -19.18 -2.50
N PRO A 52 -0.45 -18.58 -2.12
CA PRO A 52 -0.23 -17.74 -0.94
C PRO A 52 -0.88 -16.35 -1.07
N SER A 53 -1.26 -15.76 0.08
CA SER A 53 -1.79 -14.39 0.13
C SER A 53 -0.72 -13.37 -0.28
N LEU A 54 -1.10 -12.42 -1.13
CA LEU A 54 -0.26 -11.29 -1.52
C LEU A 54 -0.43 -10.06 -0.62
N HIS A 55 -1.25 -10.13 0.42
CA HIS A 55 -1.36 -9.06 1.39
C HIS A 55 -0.07 -8.98 2.22
N TRP A 56 0.53 -7.78 2.33
CA TRP A 56 1.86 -7.59 2.91
C TRP A 56 2.03 -8.15 4.34
N LYS A 57 0.98 -8.17 5.16
CA LYS A 57 1.00 -8.77 6.51
C LYS A 57 1.22 -10.28 6.52
N SER A 58 0.95 -10.95 5.40
CA SER A 58 1.15 -12.39 5.21
C SER A 58 2.50 -12.71 4.57
N LEU A 59 3.16 -11.70 3.97
CA LEU A 59 4.45 -11.89 3.32
C LEU A 59 5.57 -11.89 4.36
N PRO A 60 6.54 -12.82 4.27
CA PRO A 60 7.70 -12.80 5.15
C PRO A 60 8.57 -11.59 4.84
N THR A 61 9.21 -11.03 5.86
CA THR A 61 10.24 -10.00 5.67
C THR A 61 11.41 -10.60 4.89
N GLU A 62 11.65 -10.07 3.69
CA GLU A 62 12.77 -10.52 2.87
C GLU A 62 14.09 -10.28 3.61
N PHE A 63 14.99 -11.28 3.58
CA PHE A 63 16.31 -11.21 4.23
C PHE A 63 16.33 -11.00 5.76
N GLU A 64 15.36 -11.53 6.51
CA GLU A 64 15.35 -11.45 7.99
C GLU A 64 16.69 -11.88 8.62
N HIS A 65 17.37 -12.87 8.05
CA HIS A 65 18.68 -13.35 8.50
C HIS A 65 19.80 -12.32 8.33
N VAL A 66 19.74 -11.43 7.33
CA VAL A 66 20.69 -10.32 7.15
C VAL A 66 20.54 -9.31 8.28
N LEU A 67 19.30 -9.03 8.71
CA LEU A 67 19.02 -8.17 9.87
C LEU A 67 19.49 -8.78 11.21
N ARG A 68 19.63 -10.11 11.27
CA ARG A 68 20.09 -10.86 12.44
C ARG A 68 21.62 -10.96 12.50
N ASN A 69 22.26 -11.19 11.37
CA ASN A 69 23.70 -11.50 11.31
C ASN A 69 24.60 -10.29 11.06
N TYR A 70 24.08 -9.20 10.49
CA TYR A 70 24.79 -7.94 10.49
C TYR A 70 24.46 -7.19 11.79
N PRO A 71 25.45 -6.53 12.46
CA PRO A 71 25.16 -5.50 13.43
C PRO A 71 24.57 -4.31 12.68
N VAL A 72 23.33 -4.47 12.23
CA VAL A 72 22.50 -3.42 11.68
C VAL A 72 22.37 -2.43 12.82
N SER A 73 23.01 -1.26 12.67
CA SER A 73 22.88 -0.13 13.58
C SER A 73 21.43 -0.02 14.03
N SER A 74 21.19 0.14 15.33
CA SER A 74 19.85 0.33 15.92
C SER A 74 19.00 1.34 15.15
N HIS A 75 19.67 2.28 14.46
CA HIS A 75 19.09 3.25 13.56
C HIS A 75 18.32 2.63 12.38
N VAL A 76 18.83 1.59 11.72
CA VAL A 76 18.18 0.97 10.54
C VAL A 76 16.98 0.11 10.95
N LYS A 77 17.06 -0.62 12.07
CA LYS A 77 15.91 -1.32 12.67
C LYS A 77 14.81 -0.31 13.07
N THR A 78 15.21 0.84 13.61
CA THR A 78 14.30 1.94 13.91
C THR A 78 13.69 2.53 12.64
N LEU A 79 14.47 2.74 11.57
CA LEU A 79 13.99 3.29 10.30
C LEU A 79 12.95 2.40 9.61
N LEU A 80 13.15 1.08 9.59
CA LEU A 80 12.17 0.13 9.04
C LEU A 80 10.86 0.16 9.84
N GLY A 81 10.95 0.12 11.17
CA GLY A 81 9.78 0.28 12.04
C GLY A 81 9.09 1.63 11.87
N VAL A 82 9.85 2.72 11.70
CA VAL A 82 9.31 4.06 11.42
C VAL A 82 8.61 4.11 10.07
N SER A 83 9.13 3.45 9.04
CA SER A 83 8.49 3.40 7.71
C SER A 83 7.14 2.67 7.76
N GLU A 84 7.11 1.49 8.39
CA GLU A 84 5.90 0.71 8.58
C GLU A 84 4.87 1.48 9.43
N VAL A 85 5.30 2.07 10.55
CA VAL A 85 4.43 2.88 11.42
C VAL A 85 3.95 4.15 10.70
N SER A 86 4.75 4.74 9.82
CA SER A 86 4.35 5.94 9.06
C SER A 86 3.36 5.61 7.94
N PHE A 87 3.52 4.46 7.29
CA PHE A 87 2.55 3.92 6.35
C PHE A 87 1.22 3.60 7.06
N LEU A 88 1.26 2.84 8.16
CA LEU A 88 0.07 2.52 8.96
C LEU A 88 -0.63 3.78 9.49
N ARG A 89 0.11 4.77 10.02
CA ARG A 89 -0.46 6.05 10.47
C ARG A 89 -1.15 6.82 9.35
N HIS A 90 -0.61 6.79 8.14
CA HIS A 90 -1.24 7.43 6.97
C HIS A 90 -2.50 6.69 6.51
N MET A 91 -2.60 5.38 6.76
CA MET A 91 -3.76 4.57 6.39
C MET A 91 -4.86 4.51 7.48
N GLN A 92 -4.55 4.86 8.74
CA GLN A 92 -5.46 4.77 9.89
C GLN A 92 -6.09 6.10 10.35
N ARG A 93 -5.59 7.25 9.87
CA ARG A 93 -6.33 8.51 9.99
C ARG A 93 -7.30 8.55 8.81
N GLU A 94 -8.59 8.75 9.09
CA GLU A 94 -9.77 8.75 8.19
C GLU A 94 -10.55 7.42 8.15
#